data_AF-A0AAU6AAS0-F1
#
_entry.id   AF-A0AAU6AAS0-F1
#
_cell.length_a   1.000
_cell.length_b   1.000
_cell.length_c   1.000
_cell.angle_alpha   90.00
_cell.angle_beta   90.00
_cell.angle_gamma   90.00
#
_symmetry.space_group_name_H-M   'P 1'
#
loop_
_entity.id
_entity.type
_entity.pdbx_description
1 polymer ?
#
loop_
_entity_poly.entity_id
_entity_poly.type
_entity_poly.pdbx_seq_one_letter_code
_entity_poly.pdbx_strand_id
1 'polypeptide(L)'
;MHTLLAECGTRLPELSETDVGPDAHGAALGTALASIALRPGHRDHDALFAWAFDADRSLMTTPNAKIRHLARRWMPAGPELVGRALTRLDAEASLHARLRYSSATPRPKWPSLQAEVIERRATMTPAMLWPGWTMRLLPPARTERNQRADAFRRGCSTFLQLPGGPSKLNYEQAAELLGNLQIDRDRGSVERRYYQSQDLTPLASTLAQLAYALDEHGSPINYARRRTLFTDATITLDTDAYAQICLRHGWRSGL
;
A
#
# COMPACT_ATOMS: atom_id res chain seq x y z
N MET A 1 25.18 10.72 21.41
CA MET A 1 23.97 10.31 22.16
C MET A 1 23.96 10.72 23.64
N HIS A 2 24.93 10.29 24.48
CA HIS A 2 24.89 10.57 25.94
C HIS A 2 24.93 12.06 26.31
N THR A 3 25.62 12.91 25.56
CA THR A 3 25.69 14.36 25.85
C THR A 3 24.36 15.07 25.55
N LEU A 4 23.69 14.72 24.44
CA LEU A 4 22.35 15.24 24.10
C LEU A 4 21.26 14.69 25.03
N LEU A 5 21.35 13.42 25.43
CA LEU A 5 20.43 12.83 26.43
C LEU A 5 20.64 13.38 27.85
N ALA A 6 21.87 13.80 28.17
CA ALA A 6 22.20 14.48 29.43
C ALA A 6 21.70 15.93 29.44
N GLU A 7 21.79 16.64 28.32
CA GLU A 7 21.21 17.99 28.17
C GLU A 7 19.68 18.00 28.13
N CYS A 8 19.05 16.96 27.56
CA CYS A 8 17.59 16.79 27.56
C CYS A 8 17.04 16.15 28.86
N GLY A 9 17.86 16.05 29.91
CA GLY A 9 17.40 15.74 31.26
C GLY A 9 16.79 14.36 31.45
N THR A 10 17.19 13.30 30.73
CA THR A 10 16.81 11.88 30.98
C THR A 10 15.32 11.51 31.12
N ARG A 11 14.41 12.48 31.14
CA ARG A 11 12.96 12.33 31.22
C ARG A 11 12.39 12.62 29.85
N LEU A 12 11.47 11.76 29.43
CA LEU A 12 10.64 11.99 28.25
C LEU A 12 9.91 13.33 28.42
N PRO A 13 9.81 14.19 27.39
CA PRO A 13 9.00 15.40 27.46
C PRO A 13 7.56 15.02 27.84
N GLU A 14 7.03 15.59 28.91
CA GLU A 14 5.62 15.46 29.24
C GLU A 14 4.81 16.23 28.19
N LEU A 15 3.78 15.60 27.64
CA LEU A 15 2.80 16.31 26.81
C LEU A 15 2.07 17.30 27.71
N SER A 16 2.45 18.57 27.62
CA SER A 16 1.66 19.65 28.21
C SER A 16 0.27 19.62 27.59
N GLU A 17 -0.78 19.50 28.41
CA GLU A 17 -2.18 19.63 27.97
C GLU A 17 -2.51 21.06 27.51
N THR A 18 -1.63 22.01 27.79
CA THR A 18 -1.72 23.38 27.26
C THR A 18 -0.88 23.49 26.01
N ASP A 19 -1.48 24.03 24.95
CA ASP A 19 -0.85 24.39 23.68
C ASP A 19 0.23 25.43 23.97
N VAL A 20 1.43 24.97 24.34
CA VAL A 20 2.61 25.80 24.45
C VAL A 20 2.97 26.16 23.02
N GLY A 21 2.50 27.33 22.57
CA GLY A 21 2.90 27.91 21.30
C GLY A 21 4.42 27.83 21.13
N PRO A 22 4.92 27.70 19.90
CA PRO A 22 6.31 27.33 19.66
C PRO A 22 7.24 28.39 20.26
N ASP A 23 7.84 28.08 21.41
CA ASP A 23 8.96 28.86 21.91
C ASP A 23 10.15 28.62 20.97
N ALA A 24 10.96 29.66 20.75
CA ALA A 24 12.07 29.56 19.81
C ALA A 24 13.07 28.44 20.18
N HIS A 25 13.11 28.08 21.47
CA HIS A 25 13.98 27.05 22.01
C HIS A 25 13.54 25.64 21.63
N GLY A 26 12.27 25.28 21.86
CA GLY A 26 11.68 24.01 21.46
C GLY A 26 11.64 23.83 19.96
N ALA A 27 11.38 24.92 19.21
CA ALA A 27 11.49 24.92 17.75
C ALA A 27 12.92 24.64 17.28
N ALA A 28 13.93 25.28 17.89
CA ALA A 28 15.34 25.04 17.57
C ALA A 28 15.79 23.61 17.92
N LEU A 29 15.41 23.11 19.10
CA LEU A 29 15.70 21.75 19.54
C LEU A 29 15.04 20.73 18.61
N GLY A 30 13.74 20.88 18.33
CA GLY A 30 13.00 20.01 17.41
C GLY A 30 13.61 20.02 16.01
N THR A 31 14.04 21.19 15.51
CA THR A 31 14.69 21.33 14.20
C THR A 31 16.06 20.66 14.16
N ALA A 32 16.87 20.81 15.21
CA ALA A 32 18.18 20.15 15.31
C ALA A 32 18.04 18.61 15.36
N LEU A 33 17.09 18.12 16.16
CA LEU A 33 16.79 16.69 16.26
C LEU A 33 16.26 16.15 14.92
N ALA A 34 15.35 16.87 14.26
CA ALA A 34 14.86 16.50 12.94
C ALA A 34 15.99 16.49 11.90
N SER A 35 16.90 17.47 11.93
CA SER A 35 18.03 17.54 11.00
C SER A 35 19.00 16.37 11.18
N ILE A 36 19.25 15.94 12.42
CA ILE A 36 20.05 14.75 12.72
C ILE A 36 19.32 13.48 12.28
N ALA A 37 18.03 13.38 12.60
CA ALA A 37 17.18 12.26 12.21
C ALA A 37 16.94 12.19 10.69
N LEU A 38 17.15 13.25 9.92
CA LEU A 38 16.95 13.25 8.47
C LEU A 38 18.25 13.22 7.67
N ARG A 39 19.42 13.09 8.31
CA ARG A 39 20.72 13.10 7.62
C ARG A 39 21.29 11.67 7.51
N PRO A 40 21.09 10.97 6.38
CA PRO A 40 21.78 9.72 6.10
C PRO A 40 23.30 9.89 6.30
N GLY A 41 23.90 8.97 7.07
CA GLY A 41 25.33 8.99 7.39
C GLY A 41 25.72 9.73 8.68
N HIS A 42 24.79 10.42 9.35
CA HIS A 42 25.03 10.85 10.73
C HIS A 42 24.99 9.64 11.67
N ARG A 43 26.00 9.44 12.52
CA ARG A 43 26.10 8.24 13.38
C ARG A 43 24.87 7.98 14.27
N ASP A 44 24.18 9.06 14.67
CA ASP A 44 23.04 9.00 15.60
C ASP A 44 21.67 9.06 14.88
N HIS A 45 21.62 9.11 13.54
CA HIS A 45 20.40 9.30 12.73
C HIS A 45 19.28 8.29 13.04
N ASP A 46 19.61 6.99 13.11
CA ASP A 46 18.62 5.93 13.31
C ASP A 46 18.22 5.81 14.78
N ALA A 47 19.20 5.88 15.68
CA ALA A 47 18.97 5.77 17.11
C ALA A 47 18.08 6.91 17.62
N LEU A 48 18.31 8.14 17.12
CA LEU A 48 17.50 9.30 17.52
C LEU A 48 16.05 9.19 17.03
N PHE A 49 15.84 8.78 15.78
CA PHE A 49 14.50 8.58 15.26
C PHE A 49 13.76 7.46 15.99
N ALA A 50 14.44 6.33 16.23
CA ALA A 50 13.86 5.22 16.99
C ALA A 50 13.43 5.67 18.39
N TRP A 51 14.30 6.39 19.12
CA TRP A 51 13.98 6.94 20.43
C TRP A 51 12.76 7.88 20.39
N ALA A 52 12.74 8.84 19.46
CA ALA A 52 11.62 9.79 19.34
C ALA A 52 10.31 9.07 18.97
N PHE A 53 10.38 8.06 18.12
CA PHE A 53 9.24 7.26 17.73
C PHE A 53 8.70 6.40 18.88
N ASP A 54 9.58 5.74 19.62
CA ASP A 54 9.18 4.89 20.75
C ASP A 54 8.65 5.75 21.92
N ALA A 55 9.22 6.95 22.12
CA ALA A 55 8.70 7.97 23.02
C ALA A 55 7.27 8.40 22.65
N ASP A 56 7.03 8.76 21.39
CA ASP A 56 5.70 9.13 20.88
C ASP A 56 4.68 7.99 21.07
N ARG A 57 5.11 6.74 20.83
CA ARG A 57 4.26 5.55 21.08
C ARG A 57 3.96 5.34 22.56
N SER A 58 4.92 5.56 23.46
CA SER A 58 4.72 5.37 24.91
C SER A 58 3.71 6.33 25.51
N LEU A 59 3.55 7.52 24.90
CA LEU A 59 2.58 8.53 25.28
C LEU A 59 1.15 8.20 24.84
N MET A 60 0.94 7.07 24.14
CA MET A 60 -0.38 6.69 23.66
C MET A 60 -1.16 5.87 24.66
N THR A 61 -2.36 6.37 24.99
CA THR A 61 -3.31 5.71 25.89
C THR A 61 -4.23 4.71 25.18
N THR A 62 -4.31 4.76 23.84
CA THR A 62 -5.18 3.89 23.04
C THR A 62 -4.39 2.71 22.46
N PRO A 63 -4.56 1.48 22.98
CA PRO A 63 -4.00 0.30 22.34
C PRO A 63 -4.60 0.11 20.94
N ASN A 64 -3.79 -0.32 19.98
CA ASN A 64 -4.18 -0.57 18.58
C ASN A 64 -4.63 0.65 17.76
N ALA A 65 -4.07 1.82 18.04
CA ALA A 65 -4.30 3.01 17.20
C ALA A 65 -3.97 2.72 15.72
N LYS A 66 -4.88 3.11 14.81
CA LYS A 66 -4.66 2.90 13.36
C LYS A 66 -3.46 3.69 12.89
N ILE A 67 -2.67 3.13 11.96
CA ILE A 67 -1.51 3.78 11.31
C ILE A 67 -1.76 5.23 10.88
N ARG A 68 -2.98 5.57 10.43
CA ARG A 68 -3.37 6.95 10.12
C ARG A 68 -3.16 7.90 11.30
N HIS A 69 -3.66 7.54 12.49
CA HIS A 69 -3.62 8.40 13.67
C HIS A 69 -2.18 8.55 14.17
N LEU A 70 -1.43 7.44 14.14
CA LEU A 70 -0.01 7.39 14.49
C LEU A 70 0.81 8.30 13.58
N ALA A 71 0.76 8.08 12.27
CA ALA A 71 1.54 8.86 11.31
C ALA A 71 1.10 10.33 11.23
N ARG A 72 -0.17 10.67 11.53
CA ARG A 72 -0.64 12.06 11.48
C ARG A 72 0.08 12.96 12.49
N ARG A 73 0.51 12.42 13.64
CA ARG A 73 1.25 13.17 14.68
C ARG A 73 2.60 13.68 14.16
N TRP A 74 3.15 13.01 13.18
CA TRP A 74 4.44 13.34 12.55
C TRP A 74 4.29 14.34 11.40
N MET A 75 3.07 14.69 10.97
CA MET A 75 2.84 15.62 9.85
C MET A 75 3.50 17.00 10.03
N PRO A 76 3.47 17.64 11.22
CA PRO A 76 4.14 18.92 11.43
C PRO A 76 5.67 18.83 11.24
N ALA A 77 6.26 17.65 11.42
CA ALA A 77 7.69 17.41 11.28
C ALA A 77 8.14 17.26 9.81
N GLY A 78 7.21 17.28 8.86
CA GLY A 78 7.48 17.26 7.42
C GLY A 78 7.40 15.87 6.77
N PRO A 79 7.37 15.81 5.43
CA PRO A 79 7.06 14.60 4.67
C PRO A 79 8.09 13.47 4.83
N GLU A 80 9.37 13.81 5.01
CA GLU A 80 10.45 12.83 5.22
C GLU A 80 10.27 12.05 6.53
N LEU A 81 10.02 12.76 7.64
CA LEU A 81 9.78 12.13 8.95
C LEU A 81 8.46 11.35 8.99
N VAL A 82 7.41 11.85 8.34
CA VAL A 82 6.18 11.09 8.12
C VAL A 82 6.47 9.81 7.33
N GLY A 83 7.30 9.88 6.30
CA GLY A 83 7.72 8.72 5.51
C GLY A 83 8.42 7.66 6.37
N ARG A 84 9.38 8.06 7.20
CA ARG A 84 10.07 7.16 8.15
C ARG A 84 9.11 6.56 9.18
N ALA A 85 8.18 7.35 9.70
CA ALA A 85 7.15 6.87 10.62
C ALA A 85 6.24 5.82 9.95
N LEU A 86 5.81 6.07 8.71
CA LEU A 86 5.04 5.11 7.91
C LEU A 86 5.81 3.82 7.65
N THR A 87 7.11 3.88 7.33
CA THR A 87 7.96 2.69 7.21
C THR A 87 7.96 1.86 8.49
N ARG A 88 8.13 2.51 9.65
CA ARG A 88 8.19 1.81 10.93
C ARG A 88 6.85 1.19 11.33
N LEU A 89 5.73 1.79 10.91
CA LEU A 89 4.38 1.30 11.13
C LEU A 89 3.93 0.22 10.12
N ASP A 90 4.70 -0.02 9.07
CA ASP A 90 4.33 -0.90 7.95
C ASP A 90 4.08 -2.35 8.39
N ALA A 91 4.88 -2.87 9.32
CA ALA A 91 4.80 -4.25 9.79
C ALA A 91 3.48 -4.59 10.50
N GLU A 92 2.85 -3.60 11.14
CA GLU A 92 1.59 -3.73 11.87
C GLU A 92 0.36 -3.40 10.99
N ALA A 93 0.59 -2.95 9.75
CA ALA A 93 -0.46 -2.42 8.89
C ALA A 93 -1.12 -3.51 8.01
N SER A 94 -2.44 -3.40 7.84
CA SER A 94 -3.17 -4.20 6.86
C SER A 94 -2.72 -3.88 5.43
N LEU A 95 -2.88 -4.83 4.50
CA LEU A 95 -2.52 -4.62 3.08
C LEU A 95 -3.12 -3.32 2.52
N HIS A 96 -4.39 -3.03 2.85
CA HIS A 96 -5.05 -1.79 2.45
C HIS A 96 -4.29 -0.55 2.89
N ALA A 97 -3.89 -0.51 4.17
CA ALA A 97 -3.16 0.62 4.71
C ALA A 97 -1.75 0.70 4.12
N ARG A 98 -1.06 -0.44 3.99
CA ARG A 98 0.26 -0.50 3.36
C ARG A 98 0.27 0.06 1.95
N LEU A 99 -0.77 -0.23 1.17
CA LEU A 99 -0.95 0.34 -0.17
C LEU A 99 -1.25 1.83 -0.11
N ARG A 100 -2.27 2.25 0.66
CA ARG A 100 -2.69 3.65 0.74
C ARG A 100 -1.53 4.60 1.10
N TYR A 101 -0.73 4.22 2.09
CA TYR A 101 0.44 4.99 2.52
C TYR A 101 1.73 4.64 1.78
N SER A 102 1.68 3.62 0.92
CA SER A 102 2.84 3.07 0.21
C SER A 102 4.01 2.75 1.16
N SER A 103 3.70 2.31 2.38
CA SER A 103 4.66 2.14 3.47
C SER A 103 5.64 1.00 3.23
N ALA A 104 5.30 0.07 2.33
CA ALA A 104 6.15 -1.02 1.88
C ALA A 104 7.09 -0.63 0.72
N THR A 105 7.12 0.65 0.31
CA THR A 105 7.97 1.13 -0.79
C THR A 105 9.18 1.90 -0.26
N PRO A 106 10.24 2.12 -1.07
CA PRO A 106 11.36 2.98 -0.68
C PRO A 106 10.98 4.44 -0.40
N ARG A 107 9.79 4.88 -0.82
CA ARG A 107 9.30 6.26 -0.65
C ARG A 107 7.84 6.25 -0.13
N PRO A 108 7.61 5.91 1.15
CA PRO A 108 6.29 6.04 1.76
C PRO A 108 5.80 7.48 1.71
N LYS A 109 4.49 7.67 1.52
CA LYS A 109 3.90 8.99 1.35
C LYS A 109 2.55 9.07 2.02
N TRP A 110 2.23 10.27 2.50
CA TRP A 110 0.87 10.56 2.90
C TRP A 110 -0.05 10.54 1.67
N PRO A 111 -1.24 9.92 1.74
CA PRO A 111 -2.18 9.88 0.63
C PRO A 111 -2.66 11.30 0.30
N SER A 112 -2.31 11.76 -0.90
CA SER A 112 -2.63 13.11 -1.39
C SER A 112 -3.17 13.11 -2.82
N LEU A 113 -3.34 11.95 -3.45
CA LEU A 113 -3.87 11.86 -4.80
C LEU A 113 -5.35 12.21 -4.82
N GLN A 114 -5.75 12.97 -5.83
CA GLN A 114 -7.15 13.30 -6.09
C GLN A 114 -7.86 12.14 -6.78
N ALA A 115 -9.19 12.16 -6.75
CA ALA A 115 -10.02 11.08 -7.32
C ALA A 115 -9.77 10.91 -8.82
N GLU A 116 -9.54 12.00 -9.55
CA GLU A 116 -9.31 12.02 -11.00
C GLU A 116 -8.04 11.25 -11.39
N VAL A 117 -7.01 11.26 -10.54
CA VAL A 117 -5.78 10.47 -10.76
C VAL A 117 -6.09 8.98 -10.65
N ILE A 118 -6.92 8.59 -9.69
CA ILE A 118 -7.34 7.20 -9.49
C ILE A 118 -8.21 6.72 -10.65
N GLU A 119 -9.15 7.55 -11.10
CA GLU A 119 -9.98 7.26 -12.29
C GLU A 119 -9.11 7.11 -13.55
N ARG A 120 -8.14 8.01 -13.76
CA ARG A 120 -7.17 7.88 -14.85
C ARG A 120 -6.40 6.57 -14.74
N ARG A 121 -5.91 6.18 -13.56
CA ARG A 121 -5.24 4.89 -13.32
C ARG A 121 -6.12 3.69 -13.69
N ALA A 122 -7.41 3.75 -13.38
CA ALA A 122 -8.35 2.70 -13.74
C ALA A 122 -8.48 2.52 -15.26
N THR A 123 -8.31 3.58 -16.06
CA THR A 123 -8.28 3.47 -17.53
C THR A 123 -7.06 2.70 -18.06
N MET A 124 -5.99 2.65 -17.28
CA MET A 124 -4.69 2.04 -17.63
C MET A 124 -4.52 0.65 -17.00
N THR A 125 -5.42 0.27 -16.11
CA THR A 125 -5.37 -0.99 -15.37
C THR A 125 -6.37 -1.99 -15.95
N PRO A 126 -5.96 -3.24 -16.27
CA PRO A 126 -6.90 -4.29 -16.65
C PRO A 126 -7.82 -4.70 -15.49
N ALA A 127 -8.99 -5.28 -15.77
CA ALA A 127 -9.86 -5.83 -14.71
C ALA A 127 -9.19 -7.00 -13.95
N MET A 128 -8.28 -7.71 -14.63
CA MET A 128 -7.46 -8.80 -14.10
C MET A 128 -5.99 -8.49 -14.31
N LEU A 129 -5.17 -8.64 -13.27
CA LEU A 129 -3.77 -8.25 -13.32
C LEU A 129 -3.05 -8.97 -14.47
N TRP A 130 -2.09 -8.30 -15.11
CA TRP A 130 -1.31 -8.89 -16.19
C TRP A 130 -0.74 -10.27 -15.79
N PRO A 131 -0.81 -11.29 -16.65
CA PRO A 131 -0.31 -12.64 -16.33
C PRO A 131 1.15 -12.63 -15.88
N GLY A 132 2.02 -11.83 -16.52
CA GLY A 132 3.43 -11.71 -16.15
C GLY A 132 3.65 -11.23 -14.71
N TRP A 133 2.89 -10.23 -14.26
CA TRP A 133 2.92 -9.76 -12.87
C TRP A 133 2.28 -10.77 -11.93
N THR A 134 1.20 -11.42 -12.37
CA THR A 134 0.53 -12.47 -11.58
C THR A 134 1.49 -13.60 -11.24
N MET A 135 2.26 -14.11 -12.20
CA MET A 135 3.21 -15.21 -11.94
C MET A 135 4.29 -14.84 -10.92
N ARG A 136 4.68 -13.56 -10.85
CA ARG A 136 5.67 -13.06 -9.89
C ARG A 136 5.09 -12.83 -8.50
N LEU A 137 3.81 -12.49 -8.44
CA LEU A 137 3.09 -12.14 -7.21
C LEU A 137 2.22 -13.29 -6.68
N LEU A 138 2.05 -14.36 -7.43
CA LEU A 138 1.29 -15.50 -6.95
C LEU A 138 2.20 -16.26 -5.99
N PRO A 139 1.78 -16.45 -4.74
CA PRO A 139 2.60 -17.20 -3.82
C PRO A 139 2.64 -18.69 -4.23
N PRO A 140 3.73 -19.41 -3.88
CA PRO A 140 3.83 -20.84 -4.14
C PRO A 140 2.59 -21.58 -3.62
N ALA A 141 2.02 -22.47 -4.43
CA ALA A 141 0.85 -23.23 -4.06
C ALA A 141 1.18 -24.15 -2.87
N ARG A 142 0.66 -23.82 -1.68
CA ARG A 142 0.82 -24.67 -0.48
C ARG A 142 -0.18 -25.81 -0.42
N THR A 143 -1.32 -25.66 -1.09
CA THR A 143 -2.35 -26.69 -1.23
C THR A 143 -2.96 -26.59 -2.62
N GLU A 144 -3.09 -27.75 -3.29
CA GLU A 144 -3.56 -27.85 -4.68
C GLU A 144 -5.05 -27.51 -4.85
N ARG A 145 -5.81 -27.41 -3.76
CA ARG A 145 -7.25 -27.17 -3.84
C ARG A 145 -7.55 -25.70 -4.08
N ASN A 146 -7.87 -25.39 -5.34
CA ASN A 146 -8.63 -24.21 -5.76
C ASN A 146 -7.97 -22.85 -5.47
N GLN A 147 -6.67 -22.72 -5.71
CA GLN A 147 -6.09 -21.39 -5.91
C GLN A 147 -6.49 -20.83 -7.28
N ARG A 148 -7.76 -20.46 -7.39
CA ARG A 148 -8.35 -19.70 -8.48
C ARG A 148 -7.55 -18.42 -8.73
N ALA A 149 -6.67 -18.47 -9.73
CA ALA A 149 -5.78 -17.37 -10.10
C ALA A 149 -6.57 -16.17 -10.60
N ASP A 150 -7.76 -16.40 -11.17
CA ASP A 150 -8.65 -15.34 -11.66
C ASP A 150 -9.07 -14.36 -10.55
N ALA A 151 -9.53 -14.88 -9.40
CA ALA A 151 -9.96 -14.06 -8.28
C ALA A 151 -8.79 -13.30 -7.64
N PHE A 152 -7.61 -13.93 -7.58
CA PHE A 152 -6.39 -13.26 -7.14
C PHE A 152 -6.01 -12.10 -8.08
N ARG A 153 -6.09 -12.33 -9.39
CA ARG A 153 -5.78 -11.33 -10.42
C ARG A 153 -6.73 -10.14 -10.39
N ARG A 154 -8.03 -10.37 -10.24
CA ARG A 154 -9.01 -9.29 -10.05
C ARG A 154 -8.71 -8.51 -8.78
N GLY A 155 -8.50 -9.22 -7.66
CA GLY A 155 -8.19 -8.59 -6.39
C GLY A 155 -6.93 -7.72 -6.43
N CYS A 156 -5.86 -8.19 -7.06
CA CYS A 156 -4.64 -7.40 -7.23
C CYS A 156 -4.87 -6.15 -8.09
N SER A 157 -5.70 -6.22 -9.13
CA SER A 157 -6.01 -5.05 -9.98
C SER A 157 -6.81 -4.00 -9.22
N THR A 158 -7.75 -4.45 -8.38
CA THR A 158 -8.50 -3.57 -7.47
C THR A 158 -7.57 -2.95 -6.44
N PHE A 159 -6.70 -3.73 -5.79
CA PHE A 159 -5.71 -3.21 -4.83
C PHE A 159 -4.73 -2.22 -5.47
N LEU A 160 -4.41 -2.36 -6.76
CA LEU A 160 -3.57 -1.41 -7.52
C LEU A 160 -4.16 0.01 -7.58
N GLN A 161 -5.45 0.20 -7.31
CA GLN A 161 -6.09 1.52 -7.30
C GLN A 161 -5.91 2.26 -5.96
N LEU A 162 -5.53 1.56 -4.88
CA LEU A 162 -5.45 2.17 -3.54
C LEU A 162 -4.23 3.06 -3.27
N PRO A 163 -3.03 2.81 -3.85
CA PRO A 163 -1.84 3.62 -3.56
C PRO A 163 -2.05 5.11 -3.75
N GLY A 164 -1.74 5.88 -2.71
CA GLY A 164 -1.85 7.35 -2.66
C GLY A 164 -3.28 7.89 -2.62
N GLY A 165 -4.31 7.05 -2.74
CA GLY A 165 -5.70 7.46 -2.86
C GLY A 165 -6.30 8.04 -1.57
N PRO A 166 -7.41 8.82 -1.67
CA PRO A 166 -8.00 9.53 -0.56
C PRO A 166 -8.55 8.56 0.52
N SER A 167 -8.75 9.06 1.74
CA SER A 167 -9.18 8.21 2.87
C SER A 167 -10.52 7.50 2.66
N LYS A 168 -11.40 8.09 1.83
CA LYS A 168 -12.71 7.53 1.51
C LYS A 168 -12.61 6.35 0.52
N LEU A 169 -11.59 6.32 -0.34
CA LEU A 169 -11.41 5.27 -1.35
C LEU A 169 -11.17 3.92 -0.68
N ASN A 170 -12.18 3.06 -0.69
CA ASN A 170 -12.09 1.68 -0.20
C ASN A 170 -11.92 0.67 -1.35
N TYR A 171 -11.83 -0.62 -1.01
CA TYR A 171 -11.62 -1.67 -1.99
C TYR A 171 -12.85 -1.82 -2.90
N GLU A 172 -14.04 -1.64 -2.35
CA GLU A 172 -15.33 -1.74 -3.01
C GLU A 172 -15.45 -0.68 -4.12
N GLN A 173 -15.20 0.59 -3.79
CA GLN A 173 -15.16 1.70 -4.74
C GLN A 173 -14.08 1.51 -5.81
N ALA A 174 -12.91 1.00 -5.43
CA ALA A 174 -11.87 0.65 -6.39
C ALA A 174 -12.27 -0.49 -7.34
N ALA A 175 -13.08 -1.44 -6.86
CA ALA A 175 -13.54 -2.58 -7.67
C ALA A 175 -14.55 -2.12 -8.73
N GLU A 176 -15.44 -1.18 -8.37
CA GLU A 176 -16.41 -0.57 -9.27
C GLU A 176 -15.74 0.09 -10.48
N LEU A 177 -14.64 0.83 -10.28
CA LEU A 177 -13.86 1.46 -11.36
C LEU A 177 -13.35 0.46 -12.42
N LEU A 178 -13.19 -0.80 -12.03
CA LEU A 178 -12.70 -1.87 -12.90
C LEU A 178 -13.82 -2.81 -13.39
N GLY A 179 -15.06 -2.64 -12.93
CA GLY A 179 -16.17 -3.55 -13.21
C GLY A 179 -16.05 -4.90 -12.50
N ASN A 180 -15.30 -4.97 -11.39
CA ASN A 180 -15.11 -6.21 -10.63
C ASN A 180 -16.24 -6.39 -9.60
N LEU A 181 -17.24 -7.19 -9.95
CA LEU A 181 -18.45 -7.36 -9.13
C LEU A 181 -18.31 -8.36 -7.97
N GLN A 182 -17.33 -9.26 -8.02
CA GLN A 182 -17.15 -10.35 -7.06
C GLN A 182 -16.23 -9.92 -5.90
N ILE A 183 -16.59 -8.80 -5.25
CA ILE A 183 -15.74 -8.05 -4.31
C ILE A 183 -15.16 -8.94 -3.20
N ASP A 184 -16.02 -9.60 -2.41
CA ASP A 184 -15.59 -10.41 -1.26
C ASP A 184 -14.72 -11.60 -1.68
N ARG A 185 -15.10 -12.24 -2.79
CA ARG A 185 -14.37 -13.37 -3.36
C ARG A 185 -12.96 -12.94 -3.78
N ASP A 186 -12.85 -11.84 -4.52
CA ASP A 186 -11.60 -11.38 -5.10
C ASP A 186 -10.67 -10.81 -4.00
N ARG A 187 -11.22 -10.04 -3.05
CA ARG A 187 -10.50 -9.53 -1.88
C ARG A 187 -9.99 -10.67 -1.00
N GLY A 188 -10.89 -11.58 -0.61
CA GLY A 188 -10.56 -12.74 0.20
C GLY A 188 -9.60 -13.71 -0.48
N SER A 189 -9.50 -13.66 -1.82
CA SER A 189 -8.49 -14.42 -2.59
C SER A 189 -7.07 -13.93 -2.33
N VAL A 190 -6.88 -12.61 -2.28
CA VAL A 190 -5.57 -11.98 -2.03
C VAL A 190 -5.23 -12.08 -0.55
N GLU A 191 -6.16 -11.69 0.32
CA GLU A 191 -5.96 -11.65 1.76
C GLU A 191 -5.65 -13.03 2.34
N ARG A 192 -6.43 -14.08 2.01
CA ARG A 192 -6.17 -15.44 2.54
C ARG A 192 -4.82 -16.00 2.13
N ARG A 193 -4.37 -15.75 0.90
CA ARG A 193 -3.10 -16.29 0.41
C ARG A 193 -1.90 -15.73 1.17
N TYR A 194 -1.99 -14.51 1.67
CA TYR A 194 -0.88 -13.83 2.30
C TYR A 194 -0.98 -13.73 3.82
N TYR A 195 -2.19 -13.66 4.40
CA TYR A 195 -2.35 -13.70 5.86
C TYR A 195 -2.02 -15.07 6.48
N GLN A 196 -1.90 -16.13 5.67
CA GLN A 196 -1.71 -17.49 6.17
C GLN A 196 -0.25 -17.89 6.50
N SER A 197 0.78 -17.09 6.18
CA SER A 197 2.19 -17.19 6.66
C SER A 197 3.22 -16.63 5.65
N GLN A 198 2.90 -15.53 4.96
CA GLN A 198 3.82 -14.91 4.01
C GLN A 198 4.08 -13.45 4.33
N ASP A 199 5.31 -13.04 4.01
CA ASP A 199 5.65 -11.63 3.94
C ASP A 199 4.81 -10.96 2.83
N LEU A 200 3.94 -10.04 3.26
CA LEU A 200 3.09 -9.22 2.40
C LEU A 200 3.88 -8.11 1.66
N THR A 201 5.14 -7.87 2.04
CA THR A 201 5.96 -6.77 1.53
C THR A 201 6.16 -6.79 0.03
N PRO A 202 6.49 -7.93 -0.62
CA PRO A 202 6.64 -7.97 -2.07
C PRO A 202 5.36 -7.57 -2.80
N LEU A 203 4.19 -8.02 -2.31
CA LEU A 203 2.90 -7.68 -2.90
C LEU A 203 2.57 -6.19 -2.73
N ALA A 204 2.62 -5.69 -1.49
CA ALA A 204 2.30 -4.30 -1.18
C ALA A 204 3.24 -3.34 -1.91
N SER A 205 4.54 -3.63 -1.91
CA SER A 205 5.56 -2.81 -2.58
C SER A 205 5.37 -2.81 -4.09
N THR A 206 5.18 -3.98 -4.70
CA THR A 206 5.02 -4.09 -6.16
C THR A 206 3.78 -3.36 -6.64
N LEU A 207 2.63 -3.55 -5.99
CA LEU A 207 1.40 -2.88 -6.37
C LEU A 207 1.50 -1.36 -6.20
N ALA A 208 2.11 -0.89 -5.11
CA ALA A 208 2.32 0.55 -4.90
C ALA A 208 3.25 1.15 -5.96
N GLN A 209 4.40 0.51 -6.25
CA GLN A 209 5.33 1.00 -7.26
C GLN A 209 4.72 0.96 -8.67
N LEU A 210 3.99 -0.10 -9.02
CA LEU A 210 3.32 -0.22 -10.30
C LEU A 210 2.22 0.84 -10.47
N ALA A 211 1.47 1.14 -9.40
CA ALA A 211 0.48 2.20 -9.41
C ALA A 211 1.11 3.58 -9.70
N TYR A 212 2.21 3.93 -9.03
CA TYR A 212 2.92 5.18 -9.30
C TYR A 212 3.53 5.23 -10.70
N ALA A 213 4.09 4.11 -11.19
CA ALA A 213 4.62 4.03 -12.55
C ALA A 213 3.53 4.25 -13.60
N LEU A 214 2.31 3.73 -13.38
CA LEU A 214 1.16 4.00 -14.24
C LEU A 214 0.72 5.47 -14.18
N ASP A 215 0.71 6.09 -13.00
CA ASP A 215 0.34 7.49 -12.87
C ASP A 215 1.33 8.42 -13.60
N GLU A 216 2.62 8.12 -13.50
CA GLU A 216 3.73 8.89 -14.07
C GLU A 216 3.89 8.69 -15.58
N HIS A 217 3.93 7.43 -16.03
CA HIS A 217 4.28 7.10 -17.43
C HIS A 217 3.08 6.70 -18.29
N GLY A 218 1.95 6.41 -17.66
CA GLY A 218 0.76 5.94 -18.34
C GLY A 218 0.81 4.48 -18.78
N SER A 219 -0.12 4.13 -19.67
CA SER A 219 -0.14 2.84 -20.38
C SER A 219 -0.53 3.08 -21.84
N PRO A 220 0.11 2.39 -22.79
CA PRO A 220 -0.29 2.47 -24.21
C PRO A 220 -1.67 1.87 -24.46
N ILE A 221 -2.17 1.04 -23.55
CA ILE A 221 -3.46 0.35 -23.69
C ILE A 221 -4.50 1.05 -22.81
N ASN A 222 -5.58 1.54 -23.44
CA ASN A 222 -6.78 1.98 -22.74
C ASN A 222 -7.65 0.76 -22.37
N TYR A 223 -7.52 0.30 -21.14
CA TYR A 223 -8.26 -0.83 -20.59
C TYR A 223 -9.72 -0.51 -20.29
N ALA A 224 -10.07 0.75 -19.99
CA ALA A 224 -11.48 1.14 -19.88
C ALA A 224 -12.21 0.90 -21.21
N ARG A 225 -11.62 1.36 -22.33
CA ARG A 225 -12.13 1.07 -23.68
C ARG A 225 -12.18 -0.42 -23.98
N ARG A 226 -11.20 -1.22 -23.52
CA ARG A 226 -11.27 -2.68 -23.70
C ARG A 226 -12.44 -3.30 -22.94
N ARG A 227 -12.69 -2.89 -21.70
CA ARG A 227 -13.82 -3.38 -20.90
C ARG A 227 -15.17 -3.07 -21.54
N THR A 228 -15.30 -1.93 -22.22
CA THR A 228 -16.54 -1.56 -22.92
C THR A 228 -16.73 -2.28 -24.25
N LEU A 229 -15.64 -2.53 -24.98
CA LEU A 229 -15.71 -3.15 -26.32
C LEU A 229 -15.77 -4.68 -26.30
N PHE A 230 -15.13 -5.30 -25.31
CA PHE A 230 -14.96 -6.75 -25.20
C PHE A 230 -15.77 -7.27 -24.01
N THR A 231 -17.05 -7.56 -24.27
CA THR A 231 -18.00 -8.11 -23.31
C THR A 231 -18.48 -9.47 -23.79
N ASP A 232 -19.17 -10.22 -22.93
CA ASP A 232 -19.76 -11.51 -23.30
C ASP A 232 -20.79 -11.38 -24.44
N ALA A 233 -21.36 -10.18 -24.64
CA ALA A 233 -22.28 -9.90 -25.73
C ALA A 233 -21.56 -9.57 -27.06
N THR A 234 -20.30 -9.13 -27.02
CA THR A 234 -19.55 -8.71 -28.22
C THR A 234 -18.49 -9.71 -28.65
N ILE A 235 -18.06 -10.61 -27.76
CA ILE A 235 -17.10 -11.67 -28.07
C ILE A 235 -17.85 -12.98 -28.25
N THR A 236 -17.75 -13.55 -29.44
CA THR A 236 -18.13 -14.95 -29.69
C THR A 236 -16.88 -15.82 -29.55
N LEU A 237 -16.87 -16.69 -28.54
CA LEU A 237 -15.88 -17.75 -28.43
C LEU A 237 -16.44 -19.00 -29.12
N ASP A 238 -15.71 -19.54 -30.08
CA ASP A 238 -16.02 -20.87 -30.63
C ASP A 238 -15.62 -21.92 -29.58
N THR A 239 -16.62 -22.32 -28.78
CA THR A 239 -16.43 -23.28 -27.69
C THR A 239 -16.06 -24.67 -28.21
N ASP A 240 -16.52 -25.04 -29.40
CA ASP A 240 -16.25 -26.33 -30.01
C ASP A 240 -14.80 -26.40 -30.50
N ALA A 241 -14.34 -25.34 -31.18
CA ALA A 241 -12.94 -25.21 -31.56
C ALA A 241 -12.03 -25.20 -30.32
N TYR A 242 -12.43 -24.51 -29.26
CA TYR A 242 -11.68 -24.51 -28.00
C TYR A 242 -11.62 -25.89 -27.36
N ALA A 243 -12.74 -26.63 -27.30
CA ALA A 243 -12.78 -27.99 -26.79
C ALA A 243 -11.88 -28.93 -27.60
N GLN A 244 -11.88 -28.82 -28.93
CA GLN A 244 -11.01 -29.60 -29.81
C GLN A 244 -9.52 -29.31 -29.57
N ILE A 245 -9.15 -28.05 -29.35
CA ILE A 245 -7.77 -27.66 -29.00
C ILE A 245 -7.38 -28.31 -27.67
N CYS A 246 -8.23 -28.21 -26.64
CA CYS A 246 -7.98 -28.83 -25.34
C CYS A 246 -7.79 -30.35 -25.46
N LEU A 247 -8.67 -31.04 -26.20
CA LEU A 247 -8.58 -32.47 -26.45
C LEU A 247 -7.27 -32.85 -27.16
N ARG A 248 -6.89 -32.11 -28.21
CA ARG A 248 -5.65 -32.35 -28.97
C ARG A 248 -4.40 -32.25 -28.10
N HIS A 249 -4.41 -31.36 -27.12
CA HIS A 249 -3.27 -31.14 -26.23
C HIS A 249 -3.38 -31.86 -24.88
N GLY A 250 -4.41 -32.70 -24.69
CA GLY A 250 -4.63 -33.42 -23.42
C GLY A 250 -4.96 -32.50 -22.24
N TRP A 251 -5.43 -31.27 -22.49
CA TRP A 251 -5.82 -30.32 -21.46
C TRP A 251 -7.27 -30.56 -21.04
N ARG A 252 -7.57 -30.34 -19.75
CA ARG A 252 -8.95 -30.31 -19.27
C ARG A 252 -9.59 -28.98 -19.69
N SER A 253 -10.73 -29.02 -20.37
CA SER A 253 -11.54 -27.82 -20.57
C SER A 253 -12.06 -27.35 -19.22
N GLY A 254 -11.64 -26.17 -18.79
CA GLY A 254 -12.10 -25.54 -17.54
C GLY A 254 -13.38 -24.71 -17.69
N LEU A 255 -14.14 -24.94 -18.77
CA LEU A 255 -15.47 -24.35 -19.00
C LEU A 255 -16.50 -25.05 -18.10
#